data_AF-A0A8S3CQS6-F1
#
_entry.id   AF-A0A8S3CQS6-F1
#
_cell.length_a   1.000
_cell.length_b   1.000
_cell.length_c   1.000
_cell.angle_alpha   90.00
_cell.angle_beta   90.00
_cell.angle_gamma   90.00
#
_symmetry.space_group_name_H-M   'P 1'
#
loop_
_entity.id
_entity.type
_entity.pdbx_description
1 polymer ?
#
loop_
_entity_poly.entity_id
_entity_poly.type
_entity_poly.pdbx_seq_one_letter_code
_entity_poly.pdbx_strand_id
1 'polypeptide(L)'
;DNIPSTYTGKSRQNYSKSLRKKLKEHQYASTYLPFTPLPHNLHYINRTTSEETLNQINQIVTTSLNFTLDTESIQTRQRKNKPVLIQIQVLLSHNFSIVLIFEMCHLPREHTTTFNLIKNILTTIFNSSKPIYIWGERDELTPFVIYNLFSATQLSLTNFQNLQNKFKEQWQQQYLHLI
;
A
#
# COMPACT_ATOMS: atom_id res chain seq x y z
N ASP A 1 -31.74 -9.82 18.81
CA ASP A 1 -31.28 -11.10 19.39
C ASP A 1 -32.02 -12.29 18.81
N ASN A 2 -31.51 -12.88 17.72
CA ASN A 2 -31.99 -14.17 17.18
C ASN A 2 -30.81 -14.89 16.52
N ILE A 3 -30.03 -15.61 17.31
CA ILE A 3 -28.98 -16.48 16.76
C ILE A 3 -29.63 -17.85 16.53
N PRO A 4 -29.62 -18.40 15.31
CA PRO A 4 -30.25 -19.68 15.02
C PRO A 4 -29.75 -20.77 15.97
N SER A 5 -30.66 -21.60 16.49
CA SER A 5 -30.39 -22.65 17.49
C SER A 5 -29.45 -23.77 16.99
N THR A 6 -29.15 -23.77 15.70
CA THR A 6 -28.29 -24.75 15.01
C THR A 6 -26.79 -24.51 15.20
N TYR A 7 -26.38 -23.38 15.79
CA TYR A 7 -24.96 -23.05 15.98
C TYR A 7 -24.40 -23.54 17.33
N THR A 8 -23.38 -24.40 17.28
CA THR A 8 -22.59 -24.83 18.45
C THR A 8 -21.78 -23.68 19.07
N GLY A 9 -21.32 -23.82 20.32
CA GLY A 9 -20.74 -22.72 21.12
C GLY A 9 -19.71 -21.81 20.43
N LYS A 10 -18.70 -22.37 19.74
CA LYS A 10 -17.71 -21.59 18.98
C LYS A 10 -18.33 -20.87 17.77
N SER A 11 -19.23 -21.53 17.05
CA SER A 11 -19.89 -20.96 15.88
C SER A 11 -20.88 -19.85 16.25
N ARG A 12 -21.54 -19.98 17.42
CA ARG A 12 -22.40 -18.95 18.00
C ARG A 12 -21.63 -17.68 18.37
N GLN A 13 -20.45 -17.83 18.99
CA GLN A 13 -19.55 -16.71 19.29
C GLN A 13 -19.06 -16.01 18.02
N ASN A 14 -18.64 -16.77 17.00
CA ASN A 14 -18.19 -16.20 15.73
C ASN A 14 -19.32 -15.44 15.01
N TYR A 15 -20.54 -15.97 15.03
CA TYR A 15 -21.72 -15.29 14.48
C TYR A 15 -22.01 -13.98 15.22
N SER A 16 -22.02 -13.98 16.56
CA SER A 16 -22.22 -12.75 17.34
C SER A 16 -21.13 -11.71 17.07
N LYS A 17 -19.86 -12.12 16.96
CA LYS A 17 -18.76 -11.22 16.60
C LYS A 17 -18.97 -10.62 15.20
N SER A 18 -19.35 -11.44 14.22
CA SER A 18 -19.66 -11.00 12.86
C SER A 18 -20.83 -10.02 12.82
N LEU A 19 -21.91 -10.31 13.56
CA LEU A 19 -23.08 -9.44 13.64
C LEU A 19 -22.74 -8.08 14.28
N ARG A 20 -21.99 -8.07 15.39
CA ARG A 20 -21.52 -6.82 16.02
C ARG A 20 -20.64 -6.02 15.07
N LYS A 21 -19.75 -6.69 14.33
CA LYS A 21 -18.91 -6.05 13.31
C LYS A 21 -19.78 -5.40 12.22
N LYS A 22 -20.76 -6.13 11.67
CA LYS A 22 -21.69 -5.60 10.64
C LYS A 22 -22.52 -4.40 11.14
N LEU A 23 -23.03 -4.46 12.37
CA LEU A 23 -23.78 -3.35 12.96
C LEU A 23 -22.89 -2.11 13.12
N LYS A 24 -21.64 -2.30 13.57
CA LYS A 24 -20.66 -1.23 13.70
C LYS A 24 -20.28 -0.64 12.33
N GLU A 25 -20.05 -1.48 11.32
CA GLU A 25 -19.79 -1.06 9.94
C GLU A 25 -20.99 -0.31 9.34
N HIS A 26 -22.22 -0.77 9.57
CA HIS A 26 -23.43 -0.08 9.13
C HIS A 26 -23.56 1.29 9.80
N GLN A 27 -23.32 1.38 11.11
CA GLN A 27 -23.30 2.65 11.84
C GLN A 27 -22.25 3.59 11.27
N TYR A 28 -21.05 3.10 10.93
CA TYR A 28 -20.03 3.91 10.27
C TYR A 28 -20.48 4.37 8.87
N ALA A 29 -20.97 3.46 8.03
CA ALA A 29 -21.44 3.79 6.69
C ALA A 29 -22.60 4.79 6.67
N SER A 30 -23.46 4.79 7.71
CA SER A 30 -24.55 5.75 7.84
C SER A 30 -24.12 7.10 8.43
N THR A 31 -23.03 7.11 9.21
CA THR A 31 -22.55 8.32 9.91
C THR A 31 -21.63 9.16 9.03
N TYR A 32 -20.81 8.51 8.20
CA TYR A 32 -19.76 9.18 7.44
C TYR A 32 -20.10 9.20 5.95
N LEU A 33 -19.75 10.30 5.29
CA LEU A 33 -19.84 10.38 3.83
C LEU A 33 -19.00 9.26 3.19
N PRO A 34 -19.52 8.58 2.16
CA PRO A 34 -18.75 7.61 1.41
C PRO A 34 -17.45 8.25 0.89
N PHE A 35 -16.34 7.56 1.11
CA PHE A 35 -15.08 7.97 0.53
C PHE A 35 -15.20 8.00 -1.00
N THR A 36 -14.89 9.16 -1.58
CA THR A 36 -14.83 9.32 -3.04
C THR A 36 -13.37 9.43 -3.44
N PRO A 37 -12.82 8.46 -4.19
CA PRO A 37 -11.43 8.51 -4.59
C PRO A 37 -11.20 9.70 -5.52
N LEU A 38 -10.05 10.35 -5.37
CA LEU A 38 -9.61 11.36 -6.32
C LEU A 38 -9.33 10.72 -7.70
N PRO A 39 -9.48 11.48 -8.80
CA PRO A 39 -9.10 11.02 -10.12
C PRO A 39 -7.62 10.57 -10.12
N HIS A 40 -7.36 9.43 -10.74
CA HIS A 40 -6.02 8.88 -10.82
C HIS A 40 -5.79 8.10 -12.11
N ASN A 41 -4.54 8.09 -12.57
CA ASN A 41 -4.09 7.20 -13.64
C ASN A 41 -3.36 6.02 -13.05
N LEU A 42 -3.69 4.82 -13.54
CA LEU A 42 -3.11 3.57 -13.09
C LEU A 42 -2.09 3.06 -14.10
N HIS A 43 -0.87 2.76 -13.65
CA HIS A 43 0.18 2.16 -14.47
C HIS A 43 0.67 0.86 -13.85
N TYR A 44 0.54 -0.22 -14.61
CA TYR A 44 1.14 -1.52 -14.29
C TYR A 44 2.57 -1.54 -14.81
N ILE A 45 3.52 -1.72 -13.89
CA ILE A 45 4.96 -1.68 -14.15
C ILE A 45 5.50 -3.10 -14.11
N ASN A 46 5.86 -3.60 -15.28
CA ASN A 46 6.33 -4.96 -15.51
C ASN A 46 7.26 -5.03 -16.75
N ARG A 47 7.64 -6.24 -17.15
CA ARG A 47 8.52 -6.50 -18.31
C ARG A 47 7.98 -6.03 -19.67
N THR A 48 6.69 -5.72 -19.77
CA THR A 48 6.05 -5.24 -21.00
C THR A 48 5.85 -3.73 -21.03
N THR A 49 6.13 -3.03 -19.93
CA THR A 49 6.06 -1.57 -19.87
C THR A 49 7.14 -0.98 -20.79
N SER A 50 6.75 -0.05 -21.66
CA SER A 50 7.68 0.58 -22.59
C SER A 50 8.68 1.49 -21.86
N GLU A 51 9.88 1.60 -22.41
CA GLU A 51 10.91 2.52 -21.88
C GLU A 51 10.44 3.97 -21.91
N GLU A 52 9.66 4.37 -22.91
CA GLU A 52 9.04 5.70 -22.99
C GLU A 52 8.15 5.98 -21.77
N THR A 53 7.26 5.04 -21.43
CA THR A 53 6.38 5.16 -20.27
C THR A 53 7.19 5.26 -18.97
N LEU A 54 8.24 4.44 -18.83
CA LEU A 54 9.11 4.47 -17.66
C LEU A 54 9.88 5.78 -17.54
N ASN A 55 10.35 6.35 -18.65
CA ASN A 55 11.02 7.65 -18.65
C ASN A 55 10.07 8.78 -18.23
N GLN A 56 8.82 8.78 -18.72
CA GLN A 56 7.80 9.73 -18.30
C GLN A 56 7.50 9.62 -16.80
N ILE A 57 7.32 8.38 -16.29
CA ILE A 57 7.12 8.13 -14.86
C ILE A 57 8.32 8.63 -14.05
N ASN A 58 9.54 8.37 -14.51
CA ASN A 58 10.75 8.79 -13.81
C ASN A 58 10.84 10.32 -13.69
N GLN A 59 10.46 11.05 -14.73
CA GLN A 59 10.37 12.52 -14.69
C GLN A 59 9.36 12.99 -13.63
N ILE A 60 8.17 12.38 -13.61
CA ILE A 60 7.11 12.70 -12.64
C ILE A 60 7.58 12.42 -11.20
N VAL A 61 8.15 11.25 -10.97
CA VAL A 61 8.64 10.82 -9.65
C VAL A 61 9.76 11.73 -9.14
N THR A 62 10.62 12.22 -10.05
CA THR A 62 11.72 13.13 -9.71
C THR A 62 11.20 14.46 -9.15
N THR A 63 10.16 15.03 -9.76
CA THR A 63 9.58 16.33 -9.35
C THR A 63 8.55 16.22 -8.21
N SER A 64 8.03 15.02 -7.95
CA SER A 64 7.04 14.78 -6.91
C SER A 64 7.65 14.75 -5.51
N LEU A 65 6.90 15.22 -4.52
CA LEU A 65 7.36 15.34 -3.12
C LEU A 65 6.71 14.34 -2.17
N ASN A 66 5.50 13.87 -2.49
CA ASN A 66 4.70 13.07 -1.58
C ASN A 66 4.31 11.76 -2.24
N PHE A 67 4.55 10.66 -1.52
CA PHE A 67 4.21 9.32 -1.97
C PHE A 67 3.42 8.60 -0.89
N THR A 68 2.41 7.83 -1.31
CA THR A 68 1.86 6.78 -0.45
C THR A 68 2.33 5.43 -0.96
N LEU A 69 2.50 4.48 -0.05
CA LEU A 69 2.99 3.15 -0.36
C LEU A 69 2.14 2.10 0.34
N ASP A 70 1.89 1.03 -0.39
CA ASP A 70 1.27 -0.19 0.11
C ASP A 70 1.94 -1.41 -0.54
N THR A 71 1.89 -2.56 0.13
CA THR A 71 2.51 -3.78 -0.39
C THR A 71 1.57 -4.97 -0.27
N GLU A 72 1.65 -5.88 -1.25
CA GLU A 72 0.89 -7.12 -1.21
C GLU A 72 1.82 -8.31 -1.26
N SER A 73 1.62 -9.22 -0.32
CA SER A 73 2.37 -10.47 -0.17
C SER A 73 1.41 -11.64 -0.03
N ILE A 74 1.71 -12.75 -0.71
CA ILE A 74 0.88 -13.96 -0.63
C ILE A 74 1.55 -15.04 0.21
N GLN A 75 0.72 -15.77 0.95
CA GLN A 75 1.16 -16.98 1.62
C GLN A 75 0.99 -18.17 0.67
N THR A 76 2.11 -18.82 0.34
CA THR A 76 2.09 -20.06 -0.45
C THR A 76 2.48 -21.24 0.42
N ARG A 77 2.15 -22.47 0.00
CA ARG A 77 2.54 -23.69 0.73
C ARG A 77 4.06 -23.80 0.93
N GLN A 78 4.86 -23.23 0.03
CA GLN A 78 6.32 -23.34 0.02
C GLN A 78 7.04 -22.12 0.61
N ARG A 79 6.39 -20.94 0.63
CA ARG A 79 6.96 -19.70 1.16
C ARG A 79 5.89 -18.88 1.85
N LYS A 80 6.15 -18.51 3.12
CA LYS A 80 5.40 -17.46 3.81
C LYS A 80 5.83 -16.11 3.25
N ASN A 81 4.88 -15.19 3.11
CA ASN A 81 5.11 -13.79 2.72
C ASN A 81 5.89 -13.66 1.40
N LYS A 82 5.45 -14.36 0.35
CA LYS A 82 6.04 -14.18 -0.97
C LYS A 82 5.64 -12.77 -1.47
N PRO A 83 6.59 -11.86 -1.70
CA PRO A 83 6.30 -10.53 -2.24
C PRO A 83 5.68 -10.62 -3.63
N VAL A 84 4.60 -9.88 -3.88
CA VAL A 84 3.88 -9.90 -5.17
C VAL A 84 3.79 -8.52 -5.79
N LEU A 85 3.33 -7.52 -5.05
CA LEU A 85 3.13 -6.17 -5.57
C LEU A 85 3.69 -5.13 -4.61
N ILE A 86 4.23 -4.07 -5.19
CA ILE A 86 4.41 -2.79 -4.51
C ILE A 86 3.48 -1.81 -5.20
N GLN A 87 2.61 -1.16 -4.45
CA GLN A 87 1.75 -0.09 -4.93
C GLN A 87 2.30 1.24 -4.41
N ILE A 88 2.52 2.19 -5.32
CA ILE A 88 3.00 3.52 -4.96
C ILE A 88 2.08 4.55 -5.61
N GLN A 89 1.46 5.38 -4.79
CA GLN A 89 0.72 6.53 -5.27
C GLN A 89 1.62 7.76 -5.24
N VAL A 90 1.77 8.40 -6.39
CA VAL A 90 2.41 9.71 -6.52
C VAL A 90 1.33 10.77 -6.41
N LEU A 91 1.39 11.60 -5.37
CA LEU A 91 0.44 12.67 -5.14
C LEU A 91 0.89 13.91 -5.92
N LEU A 92 0.07 14.34 -6.88
CA LEU A 92 0.34 15.48 -7.74
C LEU A 92 -0.47 16.71 -7.31
N SER A 93 -0.16 17.84 -7.93
CA SER A 93 -0.94 19.08 -7.73
C SER A 93 -2.37 18.92 -8.24
N HIS A 94 -3.28 19.78 -7.77
CA HIS A 94 -4.69 19.84 -8.21
C HIS A 94 -5.52 18.57 -7.92
N ASN A 95 -5.25 17.88 -6.81
CA ASN A 95 -6.03 16.71 -6.36
C ASN A 95 -6.07 15.56 -7.40
N PHE A 96 -4.96 15.39 -8.12
CA PHE A 96 -4.76 14.29 -9.05
C PHE A 96 -3.63 13.39 -8.54
N SER A 97 -3.67 12.11 -8.89
CA SER A 97 -2.58 11.19 -8.54
C SER A 97 -2.30 10.17 -9.61
N ILE A 98 -1.11 9.59 -9.55
CA ILE A 98 -0.73 8.45 -10.38
C ILE A 98 -0.48 7.28 -9.46
N VAL A 99 -1.08 6.13 -9.75
CA VAL A 99 -0.87 4.89 -9.03
C VAL A 99 0.02 3.98 -9.86
N LEU A 100 1.18 3.64 -9.33
CA LEU A 100 2.15 2.73 -9.91
C LEU A 100 2.02 1.38 -9.22
N ILE A 101 1.72 0.32 -9.98
CA ILE A 101 1.67 -1.05 -9.48
C ILE A 101 2.86 -1.81 -10.06
N PHE A 102 3.86 -2.09 -9.22
CA PHE A 102 5.03 -2.86 -9.61
C PHE A 102 4.77 -4.35 -9.41
N GLU A 103 4.75 -5.10 -10.49
CA GLU A 103 4.44 -6.54 -10.47
C GLU A 103 5.71 -7.38 -10.32
N MET A 104 6.04 -7.76 -9.08
CA MET A 104 7.31 -8.42 -8.75
C MET A 104 7.54 -9.74 -9.50
N CYS A 105 6.46 -10.49 -9.77
CA CYS A 105 6.54 -11.75 -10.52
C CYS A 105 6.76 -11.56 -12.03
N HIS A 106 6.62 -10.33 -12.52
CA HIS A 106 6.69 -9.99 -13.95
C HIS A 106 7.77 -8.96 -14.26
N LEU A 107 8.77 -8.81 -13.37
CA LEU A 107 9.89 -7.91 -13.61
C LEU A 107 10.70 -8.33 -14.87
N PRO A 108 11.26 -7.37 -15.60
CA PRO A 108 12.22 -7.65 -16.66
C PRO A 108 13.53 -8.23 -16.09
N ARG A 109 14.40 -8.76 -16.96
CA ARG A 109 15.70 -9.31 -16.54
C ARG A 109 16.61 -8.19 -16.04
N GLU A 110 17.42 -8.47 -15.01
CA GLU A 110 18.23 -7.45 -14.30
C GLU A 110 19.18 -6.64 -15.20
N HIS A 111 19.67 -7.21 -16.30
CA HIS A 111 20.60 -6.55 -17.24
C HIS A 111 19.90 -5.69 -18.31
N THR A 112 18.58 -5.59 -18.28
CA THR A 112 17.83 -4.83 -19.30
C THR A 112 17.72 -3.35 -18.93
N THR A 113 17.64 -2.49 -19.95
CA THR A 113 17.36 -1.06 -19.76
C THR A 113 16.06 -0.84 -18.99
N THR A 114 15.00 -1.58 -19.33
CA THR A 114 13.71 -1.56 -18.62
C THR A 114 13.87 -1.80 -17.12
N PHE A 115 14.66 -2.81 -16.72
CA PHE A 115 14.92 -3.08 -15.31
C PHE A 115 15.63 -1.91 -14.62
N ASN A 116 16.66 -1.35 -15.25
CA ASN A 116 17.39 -0.21 -14.72
C ASN A 116 16.50 1.03 -14.56
N LEU A 117 15.57 1.28 -15.48
CA LEU A 117 14.59 2.35 -15.37
C LEU A 117 13.63 2.14 -14.18
N ILE A 118 13.11 0.92 -14.00
CA ILE A 118 12.27 0.56 -12.84
C ILE A 118 13.05 0.76 -11.54
N LYS A 119 14.31 0.30 -11.50
CA LYS A 119 15.20 0.48 -10.36
C LYS A 119 15.44 1.96 -10.05
N ASN A 120 15.67 2.79 -11.07
CA ASN A 120 15.87 4.22 -10.90
C ASN A 120 14.62 4.92 -10.34
N ILE A 121 13.42 4.52 -10.80
CA ILE A 121 12.16 5.04 -10.26
C ILE A 121 12.06 4.73 -8.76
N LEU A 122 12.22 3.47 -8.36
CA LEU A 122 12.14 3.08 -6.95
C LEU A 122 13.26 3.70 -6.10
N THR A 123 14.46 3.81 -6.66
CA THR A 123 15.59 4.48 -5.99
C THR A 123 15.29 5.96 -5.72
N THR A 124 14.63 6.63 -6.66
CA THR A 124 14.24 8.04 -6.54
C THR A 124 13.11 8.23 -5.51
N ILE A 125 12.18 7.28 -5.43
CA ILE A 125 11.10 7.29 -4.44
C ILE A 125 11.66 7.05 -3.04
N PHE A 126 12.48 6.01 -2.85
CA PHE A 126 13.14 5.66 -1.58
C PHE A 126 14.37 6.54 -1.29
N ASN A 127 14.26 7.83 -1.57
CA ASN A 127 15.24 8.82 -1.20
C ASN A 127 14.92 9.37 0.20
N SER A 128 15.95 9.61 1.02
CA SER A 128 15.81 10.12 2.38
C SER A 128 15.14 11.51 2.46
N SER A 129 15.18 12.30 1.38
CA SER A 129 14.64 13.65 1.35
C SER A 129 13.11 13.72 1.20
N LYS A 130 12.45 12.63 0.80
CA LYS A 130 11.01 12.63 0.49
C LYS A 130 10.26 11.75 1.49
N PRO A 131 9.22 12.26 2.17
CA PRO A 131 8.41 11.43 3.05
C PRO A 131 7.59 10.41 2.24
N ILE A 132 7.55 9.18 2.72
CA ILE A 132 6.68 8.13 2.20
C ILE A 132 5.66 7.75 3.26
N TYR A 133 4.39 7.92 2.94
CA TYR A 133 3.29 7.56 3.80
C TYR A 133 2.89 6.10 3.57
N ILE A 134 3.05 5.25 4.57
CA ILE A 134 2.78 3.81 4.45
C ILE A 134 1.64 3.41 5.38
N TRP A 135 0.73 2.56 4.89
CA TRP A 135 -0.31 1.95 5.70
C TRP A 135 0.18 0.62 6.30
N GLY A 136 1.07 0.70 7.29
CA GLY A 136 1.72 -0.48 7.86
C GLY A 136 3.11 -0.17 8.37
N GLU A 137 3.96 -1.18 8.41
CA GLU A 137 5.35 -1.03 8.85
C GLU A 137 6.33 -1.13 7.67
N ARG A 138 7.42 -0.36 7.73
CA ARG A 138 8.48 -0.39 6.71
C ARG A 138 9.04 -1.80 6.48
N ASP A 139 8.97 -2.66 7.50
CA ASP A 139 9.55 -4.00 7.49
C ASP A 139 8.85 -4.91 6.48
N GLU A 140 7.63 -4.56 6.04
CA GLU A 140 6.89 -5.20 4.95
C GLU A 140 7.62 -5.12 3.61
N LEU A 141 8.53 -4.14 3.41
CA LEU A 141 9.36 -4.02 2.22
C LEU A 141 10.61 -4.92 2.26
N THR A 142 10.98 -5.47 3.42
CA THR A 142 12.18 -6.30 3.58
C THR A 142 12.22 -7.50 2.64
N PRO A 143 11.13 -8.28 2.45
CA PRO A 143 11.11 -9.39 1.51
C PRO A 143 11.36 -8.99 0.05
N PHE A 144 11.12 -7.72 -0.31
CA PHE A 144 11.26 -7.22 -1.68
C PHE A 144 12.71 -6.87 -2.06
N VAL A 145 13.61 -6.76 -1.08
CA VAL A 145 15.04 -6.48 -1.31
C VAL A 145 15.70 -7.54 -2.21
N ILE A 146 15.16 -8.77 -2.22
CA ILE A 146 15.65 -9.88 -3.06
C ILE A 146 15.59 -9.58 -4.57
N TYR A 147 14.79 -8.60 -5.00
CA TYR A 147 14.64 -8.23 -6.41
C TYR A 147 15.68 -7.21 -6.88
N ASN A 148 16.62 -6.78 -6.03
CA ASN A 148 17.71 -5.86 -6.38
C ASN A 148 17.26 -4.49 -6.93
N LEU A 149 15.99 -4.11 -6.71
CA LEU A 149 15.40 -2.82 -7.10
C LEU A 149 15.74 -1.69 -6.11
N PHE A 150 16.03 -2.04 -4.86
CA PHE A 150 16.47 -1.16 -3.77
C PHE A 150 17.15 -2.02 -2.70
N SER A 151 17.81 -1.39 -1.73
CA SER A 151 18.55 -2.09 -0.67
C SER A 151 17.93 -1.89 0.71
N ALA A 152 18.25 -2.79 1.65
CA ALA A 152 17.86 -2.63 3.06
C ALA A 152 18.42 -1.33 3.67
N THR A 153 19.65 -0.93 3.29
CA THR A 153 20.25 0.34 3.70
C THR A 153 19.47 1.54 3.17
N GLN A 154 18.96 1.46 1.94
CA GLN A 154 18.11 2.52 1.39
C GLN A 154 16.80 2.65 2.16
N LEU A 155 16.17 1.52 2.50
CA LEU A 155 14.94 1.50 3.30
C LEU A 155 15.16 2.09 4.70
N SER A 156 16.32 1.83 5.33
CA SER A 156 16.60 2.37 6.67
C SER A 156 16.82 3.89 6.68
N LEU A 157 17.28 4.46 5.56
CA LEU A 157 17.49 5.89 5.39
C LEU A 157 16.25 6.64 4.88
N THR A 158 15.27 5.93 4.34
CA THR A 158 14.03 6.51 3.83
C THR A 158 13.14 6.99 4.98
N ASN A 159 12.56 8.18 4.83
CA ASN A 159 11.64 8.74 5.81
C ASN A 159 10.23 8.15 5.65
N PHE A 160 9.96 7.03 6.31
CA PHE A 160 8.63 6.43 6.35
C PHE A 160 7.75 7.05 7.45
N GLN A 161 6.52 7.38 7.08
CA GLN A 161 5.49 7.94 7.95
C GLN A 161 4.34 6.94 8.05
N ASN A 162 4.16 6.32 9.22
CA ASN A 162 3.09 5.33 9.44
C ASN A 162 1.72 6.03 9.53
N LEU A 163 0.90 5.88 8.49
CA LEU A 163 -0.44 6.46 8.42
C LEU A 163 -1.42 5.84 9.41
N GLN A 164 -1.27 4.55 9.71
CA GLN A 164 -2.16 3.84 10.62
C GLN A 164 -2.05 4.41 12.05
N ASN A 165 -0.84 4.72 12.50
CA ASN A 165 -0.62 5.34 13.81
C ASN A 165 -1.17 6.76 13.85
N LYS A 166 -0.88 7.58 12.83
CA LYS A 166 -1.43 8.94 12.72
C LYS A 166 -2.96 8.95 12.72
N PHE A 167 -3.57 7.99 12.02
CA PHE A 167 -5.03 7.84 12.01
C PHE A 167 -5.56 7.48 13.40
N LYS A 168 -4.95 6.52 14.10
CA LYS A 168 -5.34 6.14 15.47
C LYS A 168 -5.24 7.31 16.44
N GLU A 169 -4.16 8.09 16.37
CA GLU A 169 -3.95 9.27 17.20
C GLU A 169 -5.02 10.34 16.95
N GLN A 170 -5.26 10.69 15.69
CA GLN A 170 -6.32 11.65 15.32
C GLN A 170 -7.70 11.16 15.75
N TRP A 171 -7.97 9.86 15.58
CA TRP A 171 -9.23 9.26 16.01
C TRP A 171 -9.43 9.38 17.52
N GLN A 172 -8.41 9.07 18.31
CA GLN A 172 -8.47 9.19 19.78
C GLN A 172 -8.71 10.65 20.21
N GLN A 173 -8.07 11.62 19.57
CA GLN A 173 -8.25 13.03 19.87
C GLN A 173 -9.65 13.55 19.53
N GLN A 174 -10.23 13.11 18.41
CA GLN A 174 -11.55 13.58 17.97
C GLN A 174 -12.71 12.85 18.64
N TYR A 175 -12.49 11.62 19.12
CA TYR A 175 -13.54 10.74 19.63
C TYR A 175 -13.26 10.20 21.04
N LEU A 176 -12.66 11.02 21.90
CA LEU A 176 -12.31 10.72 23.31
C LEU A 176 -13.47 10.10 24.15
N HIS A 177 -14.72 10.24 23.71
CA HIS A 177 -15.93 9.83 24.45
C HIS A 177 -16.55 8.50 24.00
N LEU A 178 -15.95 7.79 23.03
CA LEU A 178 -16.50 6.57 22.42
C LEU A 178 -15.70 5.29 22.73
N ILE A 179 -14.74 5.33 23.66
CA ILE A 179 -13.96 4.17 24.13
C ILE A 179 -14.46 3.73 25.51
#